data_AF-A0AAW8RBP1-F1
#
_entry.id   AF-A0AAW8RBP1-F1
#
_cell.length_a   1.000
_cell.length_b   1.000
_cell.length_c   1.000
_cell.angle_alpha   90.00
_cell.angle_beta   90.00
_cell.angle_gamma   90.00
#
_symmetry.space_group_name_H-M   'P 1'
#
loop_
_entity.id
_entity.type
_entity.pdbx_description
1 polymer ?
#
loop_
_entity_poly.entity_id
_entity_poly.type
_entity_poly.pdbx_seq_one_letter_code
_entity_poly.pdbx_strand_id
1 'polypeptide(L)' 'MIKKVHYSLNKLNQKLGISVTLPVPTKRSLKRSQYANGMIATGCLFLSVPFSSKLLLGIGVLSAASIVVTQMEIKALDE' A
#
# COMPACT_ATOMS: atom_id res chain seq x y z
N MET A 1 -10.52 5.44 0.90
CA MET A 1 -11.08 4.17 0.39
C MET A 1 -10.80 2.98 1.32
N ILE A 2 -9.64 2.93 2.00
CA ILE A 2 -9.19 1.79 2.81
C ILE A 2 -10.07 1.51 4.03
N LYS A 3 -10.67 2.54 4.65
CA LYS A 3 -11.70 2.39 5.69
C LYS A 3 -12.94 1.66 5.18
N LYS A 4 -13.39 1.97 3.96
CA LYS A 4 -14.57 1.35 3.33
C LYS A 4 -14.31 -0.12 3.02
N VAL A 5 -13.12 -0.45 2.54
CA VAL A 5 -12.68 -1.84 2.31
C VAL A 5 -12.63 -2.61 3.63
N HIS A 6 -12.02 -2.03 4.67
CA HIS A 6 -11.97 -2.63 6.00
C HIS A 6 -13.38 -2.92 6.56
N TYR A 7 -14.31 -1.95 6.45
CA TYR A 7 -15.70 -2.14 6.88
C TYR A 7 -16.40 -3.27 6.10
N SER A 8 -16.27 -3.30 4.78
CA SER A 8 -16.86 -4.36 3.94
C SER A 8 -16.31 -5.75 4.28
N LEU A 9 -15.00 -5.86 4.53
CA LEU A 9 -14.37 -7.11 4.94
C LEU A 9 -14.84 -7.56 6.31
N ASN A 10 -14.98 -6.62 7.27
CA ASN A 10 -15.51 -6.95 8.59
C ASN A 10 -16.97 -7.42 8.53
N LYS A 11 -17.79 -6.78 7.67
CA LYS A 11 -19.18 -7.20 7.42
C LYS A 11 -19.25 -8.60 6.79
N LEU A 12 -18.34 -8.91 5.87
CA LEU A 12 -18.20 -10.24 5.28
C LEU A 12 -17.78 -11.28 6.32
N ASN A 13 -16.80 -10.97 7.16
CA ASN A 13 -16.38 -11.83 8.27
C ASN A 13 -17.54 -12.17 9.21
N GLN A 14 -18.33 -11.18 9.61
CA GLN A 14 -19.54 -11.40 10.40
C GLN A 14 -20.55 -12.31 9.68
N LYS A 15 -20.75 -12.11 8.38
CA LYS A 15 -21.69 -12.91 7.58
C LYS A 15 -21.23 -14.36 7.40
N LEU A 16 -19.92 -14.59 7.34
CA LEU A 16 -19.32 -15.91 7.20
C LEU A 16 -19.07 -16.61 8.55
N GLY A 17 -19.36 -15.95 9.68
CA GLY A 17 -19.08 -16.47 11.02
C GLY A 17 -17.58 -16.57 11.34
N ILE A 18 -16.74 -15.88 10.56
CA ILE A 18 -15.28 -15.91 10.68
C ILE A 18 -14.87 -14.79 11.63
N SER A 19 -14.41 -15.13 12.83
CA SER A 19 -13.92 -14.15 13.81
C SER A 19 -12.46 -13.79 13.56
N VAL A 20 -12.18 -13.23 12.38
CA VAL A 20 -10.86 -12.64 12.08
C VAL A 20 -10.92 -11.15 12.37
N THR A 21 -10.18 -10.73 13.39
CA THR A 21 -9.95 -9.32 13.70
C THR A 21 -9.04 -8.73 12.62
N LEU A 22 -9.60 -7.99 11.67
CA LEU A 22 -8.78 -7.21 10.76
C LEU A 22 -8.14 -6.04 11.53
N PRO A 23 -6.84 -5.77 11.36
CA PRO A 23 -6.22 -4.59 11.95
C PRO A 23 -6.85 -3.32 11.36
N VAL A 24 -7.16 -2.37 12.23
CA VAL A 24 -7.72 -1.07 11.82
C VAL A 24 -6.63 -0.29 11.07
N PRO A 25 -6.92 0.24 9.87
CA PRO A 25 -5.95 1.02 9.13
C PRO A 25 -5.65 2.35 9.83
N THR A 26 -4.47 2.46 10.42
CA THR A 26 -3.98 3.66 11.12
C THR A 26 -3.01 4.44 10.24
N LYS A 27 -3.03 5.78 10.31
CA LYS A 27 -2.09 6.68 9.60
C LYS A 27 -0.62 6.25 9.76
N ARG A 28 -0.22 5.88 10.98
CA ARG A 28 1.14 5.42 11.29
C ARG A 28 1.53 4.17 10.50
N SER A 29 0.60 3.23 10.34
CA SER A 29 0.81 2.01 9.56
C SER A 29 0.96 2.32 8.07
N LEU A 30 0.08 3.19 7.53
CA LEU A 30 0.17 3.63 6.13
C LEU A 30 1.47 4.38 5.85
N LYS A 31 1.90 5.32 6.72
CA LYS A 31 3.17 6.03 6.56
C LYS A 31 4.37 5.09 6.56
N ARG A 32 4.37 4.07 7.43
CA ARG A 32 5.45 3.06 7.46
C ARG A 32 5.48 2.24 6.17
N SER A 33 4.32 1.80 5.69
CA SER A 33 4.20 1.10 4.40
C SER A 33 4.68 1.97 3.24
N GLN A 34 4.31 3.25 3.23
CA GLN A 34 4.74 4.19 2.22
C GLN A 34 6.26 4.38 2.22
N TYR A 35 6.88 4.48 3.39
CA TYR A 35 8.34 4.59 3.50
C TYR A 35 9.06 3.34 2.98
N ALA A 36 8.57 2.15 3.34
CA ALA A 36 9.10 0.88 2.83
C ALA A 36 8.96 0.77 1.31
N ASN A 37 7.79 1.09 0.76
CA ASN A 37 7.57 1.10 -0.69
C ASN A 37 8.44 2.15 -1.38
N GLY A 38 8.70 3.30 -0.74
CA GLY A 38 9.62 4.33 -1.20
C GLY A 38 11.06 3.82 -1.33
N MET A 39 11.56 3.12 -0.31
CA MET A 39 12.89 2.48 -0.38
C MET A 39 12.97 1.44 -1.50
N ILE A 40 11.95 0.58 -1.63
CA ILE A 40 11.91 -0.47 -2.66
C ILE A 40 11.85 0.16 -4.06
N ALA A 41 10.99 1.16 -4.26
CA ALA A 41 10.86 1.88 -5.53
C ALA A 41 12.20 2.50 -5.93
N THR A 42 12.83 3.20 -4.98
CA THR A 42 14.12 3.86 -5.18
C THR A 42 15.20 2.84 -5.55
N GLY A 43 15.33 1.76 -4.77
CA GLY A 43 16.28 0.69 -5.06
C GLY A 43 16.06 0.03 -6.42
N CYS A 44 14.82 -0.32 -6.76
CA CYS A 44 14.49 -0.90 -8.06
C CYS A 44 14.80 0.05 -9.22
N LEU A 45 14.48 1.34 -9.10
CA LEU A 45 14.76 2.31 -10.15
C LEU A 45 16.26 2.53 -10.33
N PHE A 46 17.03 2.67 -9.25
CA PHE A 46 18.49 2.83 -9.33
C PHE A 46 19.18 1.60 -9.91
N LEU A 47 18.75 0.39 -9.53
CA LEU A 47 19.31 -0.86 -10.04
C LEU A 47 18.84 -1.17 -11.47
N SER A 48 17.72 -0.60 -11.93
CA SER A 48 17.22 -0.80 -13.29
C SER A 48 18.14 -0.22 -14.38
N VAL A 49 18.87 0.86 -14.06
CA VAL A 49 19.78 1.54 -15.00
C VAL A 49 20.98 0.65 -15.39
N PRO A 50 21.78 0.12 -14.45
CA PRO A 50 22.91 -0.75 -14.81
C PRO A 50 22.45 -2.13 -15.32
N PHE A 51 21.31 -2.65 -14.87
CA PHE A 51 20.82 -3.98 -15.30
C PHE A 51 19.98 -3.98 -16.57
N SER A 52 19.58 -2.80 -17.10
CA SER A 52 18.65 -2.65 -18.25
C SER A 52 17.41 -3.57 -18.15
N SER A 53 16.95 -3.84 -16.93
CA SER A 53 15.90 -4.82 -16.66
C SER A 53 14.53 -4.15 -16.68
N LYS A 54 13.73 -4.49 -17.71
CA LYS A 54 12.34 -4.02 -17.84
C LYS A 54 11.46 -4.44 -16.66
N LEU A 55 11.78 -5.57 -16.01
CA LEU A 55 11.08 -6.05 -14.82
C LEU A 55 11.33 -5.16 -13.62
N LEU A 56 12.60 -4.80 -13.34
CA LEU A 56 12.92 -3.88 -12.24
C LEU A 56 12.31 -2.50 -12.47
N LEU A 57 12.33 -2.02 -13.71
CA LEU A 57 11.69 -0.75 -14.07
C LEU A 57 10.18 -0.80 -13.85
N GLY A 58 9.53 -1.90 -14.26
CA GLY A 58 8.09 -2.13 -14.01
C GLY A 58 7.74 -2.17 -12.53
N ILE A 59 8.51 -2.90 -11.71
CA ILE A 59 8.32 -2.97 -10.25
C ILE A 59 8.56 -1.61 -9.60
N GLY A 60 9.56 -0.86 -10.06
CA GLY A 60 9.85 0.50 -9.59
C GLY A 60 8.69 1.46 -9.84
N VAL A 61 8.15 1.46 -11.08
CA VAL A 61 6.98 2.29 -11.44
C VAL A 61 5.74 1.87 -10.66
N LEU A 62 5.48 0.56 -10.52
CA LEU A 62 4.34 0.06 -9.75
C LEU A 62 4.42 0.46 -8.27
N SER A 63 5.63 0.39 -7.70
CA SER A 63 5.89 0.80 -6.33
C SER A 63 5.67 2.31 -6.15
N ALA A 64 6.08 3.13 -7.13
CA ALA A 64 5.82 4.56 -7.13
C ALA A 64 4.32 4.88 -7.20
N ALA A 65 3.56 4.19 -8.05
CA ALA A 65 2.10 4.34 -8.12
C ALA A 65 1.43 3.97 -6.79
N SER A 66 1.90 2.90 -6.13
CA SER A 66 1.43 2.47 -4.80
C SER A 66 1.64 3.56 -3.73
N ILE A 67 2.77 4.28 -3.79
CA ILE A 67 3.06 5.41 -2.89
C ILE A 67 2.05 6.54 -3.07
N VAL A 68 1.73 6.91 -4.32
CA VAL A 68 0.77 7.98 -4.62
C VAL A 68 -0.62 7.65 -4.08
N VAL A 69 -1.10 6.44 -4.32
CA VAL A 69 -2.40 5.98 -3.80
C VAL A 69 -2.40 5.98 -2.27
N THR A 70 -1.31 5.50 -1.65
CA THR A 70 -1.18 5.50 -0.18
C THR A 70 -1.19 6.91 0.41
N GLN A 71 -0.57 7.89 -0.27
CA GLN A 71 -0.59 9.30 0.14
C GLN A 71 -2.00 9.89 0.09
N MET A 72 -2.76 9.59 -0.97
CA MET A 72 -4.15 10.02 -1.09
C MET A 72 -5.01 9.43 0.04
N GLU A 73 -4.81 8.15 0.36
CA GLU A 73 -5.50 7.49 1.47
C GLU A 73 -5.13 8.07 2.85
N ILE A 74 -3.87 8.44 3.07
CA ILE A 74 -3.44 9.10 4.30
C ILE A 74 -4.11 10.47 4.45
N LYS A 75 -4.19 11.25 3.36
CA LYS A 75 -4.84 12.57 3.36
C LYS A 75 -6.34 12.46 3.61
N ALA A 76 -7.02 11.50 3.00
CA ALA A 76 -8.44 11.21 3.24
C ALA A 76 -8.73 10.60 4.63
N LEU A 77 -7.69 10.28 5.40
CA LEU A 77 -7.78 9.89 6.81
C LEU A 77 -7.61 11.10 7.75
N ASP A 78 -7.19 12.26 7.22
CA ASP A 78 -6.98 13.54 7.91
C ASP A 78 -8.21 14.45 7.87
N GLU A 79 -8.96 14.44 6.77
CA GLU A 79 -10.35 14.93 6.68
C GLU A 79 -11.34 14.00 7.39
#